data_AF-A0AAD7TVY6-F1
#
_entry.id   AF-A0AAD7TVY6-F1
#
_cell.length_a   1.000
_cell.length_b   1.000
_cell.length_c   1.000
_cell.angle_alpha   90.00
_cell.angle_beta   90.00
_cell.angle_gamma   90.00
#
_symmetry.space_group_name_H-M   'P 1'
#
loop_
_entity.id
_entity.type
_entity.pdbx_description
1 polymer ?
#
loop_
_entity_poly.entity_id
_entity_poly.type
_entity_poly.pdbx_seq_one_letter_code
_entity_poly.pdbx_strand_id
1 'polypeptide(L)'
;MTTDASASTTSPPKASAQVEVEGVQQEEEYHGPLTTTFRRLKILSLSSLTLTFALTPFIFVLETTSSVPLVGRAALAGIAMATSSVSTALVAWCGRPYVTTLRWVEPDGAQAAGSGRAVEMTTLTLGLKKRVTTVYDTAFLVPTSRPFATWELAEAFKLSESEVGSARAEGLIPREETIAETKTADGGVIGRWVVSWDENGVGTCREVGKVVRYFNVHQELLSRPLR
;
A
#
# COMPACT_ATOMS: atom_id res chain seq x y z
N MET A 1 50.36 28.43 56.24
CA MET A 1 49.62 29.26 55.26
C MET A 1 49.30 28.40 54.04
N THR A 2 48.17 28.68 53.39
CA THR A 2 47.58 28.08 52.16
C THR A 2 46.94 26.68 52.32
N THR A 3 45.60 26.57 52.44
CA THR A 3 44.53 26.44 51.37
C THR A 3 44.54 25.05 50.72
N ASP A 4 43.45 24.35 50.37
CA ASP A 4 42.02 24.65 50.14
C ASP A 4 41.19 23.35 50.33
N ALA A 5 39.91 23.49 50.69
CA ALA A 5 38.93 22.41 50.74
C ALA A 5 38.00 22.49 49.51
N SER A 6 37.79 21.38 48.81
CA SER A 6 36.78 21.28 47.75
C SER A 6 35.89 20.06 48.01
N ALA A 7 34.61 20.35 48.25
CA ALA A 7 33.56 19.39 48.57
C ALA A 7 32.94 18.83 47.28
N SER A 8 32.78 17.51 47.21
CA SER A 8 31.95 16.82 46.22
C SER A 8 30.58 16.55 46.83
N THR A 9 29.53 17.11 46.21
CA THR A 9 28.14 16.92 46.64
C THR A 9 27.54 15.71 45.94
N THR A 10 27.37 14.63 46.71
CA THR A 10 26.51 13.48 46.42
C THR A 10 25.05 13.88 46.54
N SER A 11 24.23 13.61 45.51
CA SER A 11 22.76 13.78 45.58
C SER A 11 22.08 12.39 45.72
N PRO A 12 21.11 12.21 46.64
CA PRO A 12 20.40 10.94 46.87
C PRO A 12 19.14 10.77 46.00
N PRO A 13 18.56 9.55 45.94
CA PRO A 13 17.46 9.20 45.03
C PRO A 13 16.09 9.56 45.63
N LYS A 14 15.11 9.89 44.77
CA LYS A 14 13.70 10.00 45.17
C LYS A 14 12.83 9.21 44.19
N ALA A 15 12.43 8.02 44.64
CA ALA A 15 11.31 7.27 44.09
C ALA A 15 10.01 7.76 44.76
N SER A 16 8.96 7.83 43.95
CA SER A 16 7.51 7.71 44.23
C SER A 16 6.80 8.28 42.99
N ALA A 17 6.56 7.46 41.96
CA ALA A 17 5.36 6.65 41.78
C ALA A 17 4.18 7.46 41.20
N GLN A 18 3.77 7.06 39.99
CA GLN A 18 2.41 7.02 39.40
C GLN A 18 2.39 7.49 37.94
N VAL A 19 2.58 6.54 37.00
CA VAL A 19 1.65 6.33 35.88
C VAL A 19 1.62 4.82 35.64
N GLU A 20 0.47 4.22 35.96
CA GLU A 20 0.17 2.82 35.77
C GLU A 20 -0.74 2.70 34.52
N VAL A 21 -0.42 1.70 33.69
CA VAL A 21 -1.26 0.98 32.71
C VAL A 21 -1.80 1.75 31.50
N GLU A 22 -1.08 1.64 30.37
CA GLU A 22 -1.72 1.34 29.09
C GLU A 22 -0.74 0.54 28.22
N GLY A 23 -0.95 -0.77 28.17
CA GLY A 23 -0.22 -1.68 27.29
C GLY A 23 -0.62 -1.43 25.85
N VAL A 24 0.01 -0.47 25.19
CA VAL A 24 0.07 -0.47 23.73
C VAL A 24 1.06 -1.57 23.37
N GLN A 25 0.51 -2.74 23.04
CA GLN A 25 1.21 -3.77 22.29
C GLN A 25 2.06 -3.05 21.24
N GLN A 26 3.38 -3.23 21.26
CA GLN A 26 4.25 -2.70 20.22
C GLN A 26 3.72 -3.25 18.89
N GLU A 27 2.95 -2.43 18.20
CA GLU A 27 2.37 -2.71 16.90
C GLU A 27 3.57 -2.99 16.00
N GLU A 28 3.80 -4.28 15.69
CA GLU A 28 4.90 -4.74 14.83
C GLU A 28 4.60 -4.23 13.40
N GLU A 29 4.79 -2.93 13.20
CA GLU A 29 4.51 -2.21 11.96
C GLU A 29 5.75 -2.28 11.07
N TYR A 30 5.59 -2.88 9.90
CA TYR A 30 6.59 -2.81 8.86
C TYR A 30 6.53 -1.43 8.19
N HIS A 31 7.70 -0.81 8.02
CA HIS A 31 7.86 0.42 7.25
C HIS A 31 8.74 0.17 6.02
N GLY A 32 8.20 0.48 4.84
CA GLY A 32 8.93 0.32 3.59
C GLY A 32 10.11 1.30 3.49
N PRO A 33 11.35 0.85 3.29
CA PRO A 33 12.55 1.70 3.29
C PRO A 33 12.55 2.75 2.16
N LEU A 34 11.96 2.42 1.02
CA LEU A 34 11.87 3.29 -0.17
C LEU A 34 10.65 4.23 -0.17
N THR A 35 9.90 4.30 0.93
CA THR A 35 8.67 5.12 1.02
C THR A 35 8.95 6.59 0.69
N THR A 36 10.00 7.16 1.27
CA THR A 36 10.39 8.56 1.06
C THR A 36 10.85 8.80 -0.39
N THR A 37 11.60 7.85 -0.95
CA THR A 37 12.08 7.87 -2.34
C THR A 37 10.91 7.87 -3.32
N PHE A 38 9.97 6.92 -3.21
CA PHE A 38 8.79 6.87 -4.08
C PHE A 38 7.90 8.10 -3.93
N ARG A 39 7.75 8.65 -2.72
CA ARG A 39 7.00 9.88 -2.49
C ARG A 39 7.64 11.07 -3.21
N ARG A 40 8.96 11.26 -3.04
CA ARG A 40 9.71 12.33 -3.72
C ARG A 40 9.66 12.19 -5.23
N LEU A 41 9.82 10.97 -5.74
CA LEU A 41 9.74 10.67 -7.17
C LEU A 41 8.38 11.03 -7.78
N LYS A 42 7.28 10.70 -7.08
CA LYS A 42 5.92 11.05 -7.51
C LYS A 42 5.69 12.56 -7.50
N ILE A 43 6.16 13.27 -6.45
CA ILE A 43 6.07 14.74 -6.38
C ILE A 43 6.83 15.37 -7.55
N LEU A 44 8.09 14.97 -7.76
CA LEU A 44 8.92 15.51 -8.83
C LEU A 44 8.27 15.31 -10.20
N SER A 45 7.79 14.09 -10.48
CA SER A 45 7.13 13.77 -11.75
C SER A 45 5.87 14.59 -11.97
N LEU A 46 5.00 14.71 -10.95
CA LEU A 46 3.79 15.52 -11.01
C LEU A 46 4.09 17.01 -11.17
N SER A 47 5.13 17.53 -10.51
CA SER A 47 5.57 18.92 -10.67
C SER A 47 6.08 19.18 -12.09
N SER A 48 6.94 18.30 -12.62
CA SER A 48 7.43 18.41 -14.01
C SER A 48 6.30 18.31 -15.03
N LEU A 49 5.33 17.42 -14.80
CA LEU A 49 4.15 17.30 -15.65
C LEU A 49 3.33 18.60 -15.61
N THR A 50 2.99 19.08 -14.41
CA THR A 50 2.21 20.31 -14.23
C THR A 50 2.91 21.51 -14.87
N LEU A 51 4.23 21.62 -14.68
CA LEU A 51 5.04 22.67 -15.30
C LEU A 51 5.01 22.57 -16.83
N THR A 52 5.11 21.35 -17.39
CA THR A 52 5.01 21.12 -18.84
C THR A 52 3.65 21.60 -19.36
N PHE A 53 2.56 21.19 -18.72
CA PHE A 53 1.20 21.61 -19.10
C PHE A 53 0.98 23.12 -18.92
N ALA A 54 1.58 23.73 -17.91
CA ALA A 54 1.49 25.18 -17.66
C ALA A 54 2.31 26.00 -18.67
N LEU A 55 3.47 25.52 -19.11
CA LEU A 55 4.33 26.20 -20.07
C LEU A 55 3.94 25.97 -21.54
N THR A 56 3.26 24.87 -21.84
CA THR A 56 2.88 24.51 -23.22
C THR A 56 2.06 25.61 -23.94
N PRO A 57 1.08 26.29 -23.31
CA PRO A 57 0.35 27.40 -23.95
C PRO A 57 1.26 28.53 -24.44
N PHE A 58 2.38 28.79 -23.76
CA PHE A 58 3.31 29.85 -24.14
C PHE A 58 4.00 29.57 -25.49
N ILE A 59 4.12 28.30 -25.91
CA ILE A 59 4.66 27.94 -27.24
C ILE A 59 3.85 28.58 -28.37
N PHE A 60 2.55 28.81 -28.14
CA PHE A 60 1.64 29.40 -29.12
C PHE A 60 1.60 30.93 -29.08
N VAL A 61 1.97 31.54 -27.94
CA VAL A 61 1.90 32.99 -27.72
C VAL A 61 3.25 33.68 -27.96
N LEU A 62 4.37 32.99 -27.72
CA LEU A 62 5.70 33.59 -27.83
C LEU A 62 6.06 33.95 -29.27
N GLU A 63 6.36 35.22 -29.51
CA GLU A 63 6.79 35.72 -30.82
C GLU A 63 8.10 35.09 -31.32
N THR A 64 8.94 34.57 -30.43
CA THR A 64 10.18 33.86 -30.80
C THR A 64 9.92 32.55 -31.55
N THR A 65 8.73 31.94 -31.42
CA THR A 65 8.33 30.77 -32.22
C THR A 65 7.63 31.17 -33.51
N SER A 66 7.52 32.47 -33.83
CA SER A 66 6.83 33.01 -35.02
C SER A 66 7.32 32.41 -36.34
N SER A 67 8.60 32.02 -36.41
CA SER A 67 9.20 31.37 -37.60
C SER A 67 8.75 29.93 -37.84
N VAL A 68 8.12 29.26 -36.86
CA VAL A 68 7.67 27.87 -36.97
C VAL A 68 6.18 27.83 -37.38
N PRO A 69 5.79 27.08 -38.42
CA PRO A 69 4.38 26.93 -38.79
C PRO A 69 3.56 26.35 -37.64
N LEU A 70 2.25 26.66 -37.59
CA LEU A 70 1.34 26.23 -36.52
C LEU A 70 1.40 24.71 -36.26
N VAL A 71 1.50 23.92 -37.34
CA VAL A 71 1.64 22.46 -37.26
C VAL A 71 2.92 22.05 -36.51
N GLY A 72 4.03 22.75 -36.73
CA GLY A 72 5.29 22.51 -36.02
C GLY A 72 5.18 22.84 -34.53
N ARG A 73 4.49 23.93 -34.17
CA ARG A 73 4.23 24.27 -32.76
C ARG A 73 3.36 23.23 -32.07
N ALA A 74 2.30 22.77 -32.74
CA ALA A 74 1.44 21.71 -32.25
C ALA A 74 2.20 20.39 -32.05
N ALA A 75 3.07 20.03 -33.00
CA ALA A 75 3.92 18.84 -32.88
C ALA A 75 4.89 18.95 -31.69
N LEU A 76 5.57 20.09 -31.52
CA LEU A 76 6.48 20.32 -30.40
C LEU A 76 5.77 20.26 -29.04
N ALA A 77 4.63 20.95 -28.92
CA ALA A 77 3.77 20.92 -27.74
C ALA A 77 3.30 19.48 -27.43
N GLY A 78 2.84 18.77 -28.46
CA GLY A 78 2.37 17.39 -28.35
C GLY A 78 3.46 16.45 -27.85
N ILE A 79 4.66 16.50 -28.43
CA ILE A 79 5.80 15.66 -28.02
C ILE A 79 6.20 15.95 -26.57
N ALA A 80 6.28 17.22 -26.17
CA ALA A 80 6.63 17.61 -24.81
C ALA A 80 5.61 17.07 -23.79
N MET A 81 4.31 17.30 -24.02
CA MET A 81 3.24 16.81 -23.15
C MET A 81 3.19 15.28 -23.12
N ALA A 82 3.33 14.62 -24.26
CA ALA A 82 3.29 13.16 -24.36
C ALA A 82 4.46 12.53 -23.58
N THR A 83 5.69 13.03 -23.78
CA THR A 83 6.88 12.52 -23.08
C THR A 83 6.74 12.68 -21.57
N SER A 84 6.33 13.86 -21.11
CA SER A 84 6.10 14.11 -19.68
C SER A 84 4.99 13.22 -19.10
N SER A 85 3.91 13.01 -19.85
CA SER A 85 2.77 12.17 -19.42
C SER A 85 3.15 10.70 -19.34
N VAL A 86 3.82 10.16 -20.36
CA VAL A 86 4.29 8.77 -20.39
C VAL A 86 5.29 8.51 -19.26
N SER A 87 6.25 9.41 -19.05
CA SER A 87 7.21 9.31 -17.96
C SER A 87 6.51 9.28 -16.59
N THR A 88 5.56 10.18 -16.36
CA THR A 88 4.79 10.24 -15.11
C THR A 88 3.91 9.00 -14.91
N ALA A 89 3.33 8.47 -15.98
CA ALA A 89 2.53 7.25 -15.95
C ALA A 89 3.37 6.01 -15.60
N LEU A 90 4.59 5.91 -16.12
CA LEU A 90 5.52 4.83 -15.78
C LEU A 90 5.89 4.87 -14.29
N VAL A 91 6.20 6.05 -13.75
CA VAL A 91 6.45 6.24 -12.32
C VAL A 91 5.23 5.82 -11.50
N ALA A 92 4.03 6.19 -11.94
CA ALA A 92 2.78 5.76 -11.31
C ALA A 92 2.63 4.24 -11.31
N TRP A 93 2.92 3.58 -12.44
CA TRP A 93 2.76 2.14 -12.62
C TRP A 93 3.77 1.33 -11.79
N CYS A 94 5.04 1.76 -11.75
CA CYS A 94 6.09 1.12 -10.94
C CYS A 94 5.86 1.32 -9.44
N GLY A 95 5.43 2.52 -9.03
CA GLY A 95 5.24 2.87 -7.62
C GLY A 95 3.85 2.59 -7.05
N ARG A 96 2.91 2.04 -7.85
CA ARG A 96 1.55 1.69 -7.41
C ARG A 96 1.48 0.51 -6.42
N PRO A 97 2.18 -0.63 -6.64
CA PRO A 97 2.13 -1.76 -5.71
C PRO A 97 2.93 -1.53 -4.42
N TYR A 98 3.73 -0.45 -4.34
CA TYR A 98 4.63 -0.23 -3.21
C TYR A 98 3.89 -0.03 -1.88
N VAL A 99 4.12 -0.95 -0.95
CA VAL A 99 3.55 -0.91 0.40
C VAL A 99 4.42 -0.03 1.29
N THR A 100 3.84 1.07 1.76
CA THR A 100 4.53 2.02 2.64
C THR A 100 4.55 1.55 4.08
N THR A 101 3.41 1.03 4.53
CA THR A 101 3.27 0.46 5.87
C THR A 101 2.45 -0.82 5.81
N LEU A 102 2.81 -1.80 6.64
CA LEU A 102 2.08 -3.04 6.80
C LEU A 102 1.93 -3.30 8.29
N ARG A 103 0.70 -3.55 8.72
CA ARG A 103 0.38 -3.91 10.11
C ARG A 103 -0.45 -5.17 10.15
N TRP A 104 -0.22 -5.97 11.19
CA TRP A 104 -1.02 -7.15 11.47
C TRP A 104 -2.28 -6.73 12.21
N VAL A 105 -3.43 -7.20 11.75
CA VAL A 105 -4.72 -6.88 12.35
C VAL A 105 -5.33 -8.18 12.86
N GLU A 106 -5.84 -8.18 14.08
CA GLU A 106 -6.65 -9.30 14.55
C GLU A 106 -8.03 -9.18 13.90
N PRO A 107 -8.53 -10.21 13.20
CA PRO A 107 -9.82 -10.13 12.55
C PRO A 107 -10.95 -10.06 13.60
N ASP A 108 -11.56 -8.89 13.76
CA ASP A 108 -12.70 -8.68 14.66
C ASP A 108 -13.97 -9.35 14.07
N GLY A 109 -14.33 -10.53 14.59
CA GLY A 109 -15.65 -11.19 14.49
C GLY A 109 -16.26 -11.45 13.10
N ALA A 110 -16.76 -12.68 12.85
CA ALA A 110 -17.55 -13.15 11.68
C ALA A 110 -16.96 -12.96 10.26
N GLN A 111 -15.96 -12.09 10.08
CA GLN A 111 -15.15 -11.89 8.87
C GLN A 111 -13.82 -12.67 8.95
N ALA A 112 -13.56 -13.33 10.08
CA ALA A 112 -12.50 -14.32 10.30
C ALA A 112 -12.87 -15.67 9.63
N ALA A 113 -13.25 -15.61 8.36
CA ALA A 113 -13.85 -16.73 7.64
C ALA A 113 -12.82 -17.71 7.06
N GLY A 114 -11.55 -17.55 7.44
CA GLY A 114 -10.52 -18.58 7.46
C GLY A 114 -9.68 -18.42 8.75
N SER A 115 -9.02 -19.48 9.20
CA SER A 115 -8.04 -19.46 10.30
C SER A 115 -6.78 -18.62 9.99
N GLY A 116 -6.87 -17.74 9.01
CA GLY A 116 -5.81 -16.94 8.43
C GLY A 116 -5.58 -15.66 9.22
N ARG A 117 -4.33 -15.21 9.18
CA ARG A 117 -3.91 -13.97 9.82
C ARG A 117 -4.36 -12.82 8.93
N ALA A 118 -4.97 -11.78 9.49
CA ALA A 118 -5.32 -10.60 8.72
C ALA A 118 -4.16 -9.59 8.70
N VAL A 119 -3.99 -8.93 7.57
CA VAL A 119 -2.94 -7.93 7.36
C VAL A 119 -3.51 -6.70 6.68
N GLU A 120 -3.13 -5.53 7.16
CA GLU A 120 -3.47 -4.26 6.55
C GLU A 120 -2.24 -3.63 5.91
N MET A 121 -2.34 -3.33 4.63
CA MET A 121 -1.27 -2.77 3.80
C MET A 121 -1.66 -1.39 3.29
N THR A 122 -0.82 -0.40 3.54
CA THR A 122 -1.00 0.96 3.01
C THR A 122 -0.17 1.16 1.75
N THR A 123 -0.81 1.63 0.69
CA THR A 123 -0.18 2.03 -0.57
C THR A 123 -0.49 3.50 -0.90
N LEU A 124 0.28 4.08 -1.81
CA LEU A 124 0.11 5.47 -2.27
C LEU A 124 -0.28 5.52 -3.74
N THR A 125 -1.36 6.23 -4.05
CA THR A 125 -1.69 6.59 -5.44
C THR A 125 -0.67 7.56 -6.04
N LEU A 126 -0.77 7.83 -7.35
CA LEU A 126 0.07 8.82 -8.02
C LEU A 126 -0.02 10.20 -7.33
N GLY A 127 -1.24 10.64 -7.04
CA GLY A 127 -1.51 11.89 -6.30
C GLY A 127 -1.27 11.79 -4.78
N LEU A 128 -0.45 10.85 -4.32
CA LEU A 128 -0.06 10.67 -2.92
C LEU A 128 -1.22 10.40 -1.94
N LYS A 129 -2.42 10.09 -2.44
CA LYS A 129 -3.53 9.67 -1.59
C LYS A 129 -3.26 8.26 -1.07
N LYS A 130 -3.38 8.09 0.25
CA LYS A 130 -3.27 6.77 0.90
C LYS A 130 -4.43 5.86 0.50
N ARG A 131 -4.11 4.59 0.35
CA ARG A 131 -5.04 3.49 0.09
C ARG A 131 -4.71 2.38 1.05
N VAL A 132 -5.65 2.05 1.91
CA VAL A 132 -5.48 1.04 2.94
C VAL A 132 -6.17 -0.22 2.44
N THR A 133 -5.44 -1.33 2.31
CA THR A 133 -6.01 -2.60 1.88
C THR A 133 -5.88 -3.61 2.99
N THR A 134 -7.01 -4.05 3.51
CA THR A 134 -7.09 -5.09 4.52
C THR A 134 -7.30 -6.42 3.79
N VAL A 135 -6.41 -7.38 4.02
CA VAL A 135 -6.50 -8.75 3.54
C VAL A 135 -6.82 -9.60 4.76
N TYR A 136 -7.98 -10.23 4.77
CA TYR A 136 -8.47 -11.00 5.92
C TYR A 136 -7.80 -12.37 6.05
N ASP A 137 -7.36 -12.94 4.93
CA ASP A 137 -6.64 -14.21 4.91
C ASP A 137 -5.39 -14.10 4.03
N THR A 138 -4.21 -14.19 4.67
CA THR A 138 -2.92 -14.16 3.99
C THR A 138 -2.66 -15.36 3.10
N ALA A 139 -3.42 -16.47 3.22
CA ALA A 139 -3.31 -17.61 2.31
C ALA A 139 -3.60 -17.25 0.85
N PHE A 140 -4.41 -16.20 0.63
CA PHE A 140 -4.72 -15.68 -0.70
C PHE A 140 -3.64 -14.77 -1.29
N LEU A 141 -2.57 -14.46 -0.54
CA LEU A 141 -1.40 -13.77 -1.07
C LEU A 141 -0.46 -14.78 -1.73
N VAL A 142 -0.41 -14.76 -3.06
CA VAL A 142 0.44 -15.65 -3.86
C VAL A 142 1.60 -14.86 -4.50
N PRO A 143 2.78 -15.49 -4.70
CA PRO A 143 3.89 -14.81 -5.35
C PRO A 143 3.50 -14.41 -6.78
N THR A 144 3.88 -13.21 -7.21
CA THR A 144 3.58 -12.70 -8.56
C THR A 144 4.83 -12.62 -9.44
N SER A 145 4.66 -12.76 -10.76
CA SER A 145 5.73 -12.49 -11.74
C SER A 145 5.78 -11.03 -12.17
N ARG A 146 4.84 -10.19 -11.72
CA ARG A 146 4.74 -8.79 -12.12
C ARG A 146 5.95 -8.00 -11.60
N PRO A 147 6.64 -7.20 -12.44
CA PRO A 147 7.75 -6.38 -11.98
C PRO A 147 7.28 -5.38 -10.92
N PHE A 148 8.16 -5.09 -9.96
CA PHE A 148 7.90 -4.21 -8.83
C PHE A 148 6.75 -4.67 -7.93
N ALA A 149 6.36 -5.94 -7.94
CA ALA A 149 5.43 -6.52 -6.97
C ALA A 149 5.98 -7.86 -6.46
N THR A 150 5.76 -8.13 -5.18
CA THR A 150 6.18 -9.35 -4.49
C THR A 150 5.03 -10.34 -4.41
N TRP A 151 3.84 -9.83 -4.12
CA TRP A 151 2.62 -10.60 -3.89
C TRP A 151 1.47 -10.09 -4.75
N GLU A 152 0.54 -10.98 -5.06
CA GLU A 152 -0.76 -10.65 -5.62
C GLU A 152 -1.88 -11.41 -4.89
N LEU A 153 -3.10 -10.86 -4.94
CA LEU A 153 -4.29 -11.61 -4.54
C LEU A 153 -4.56 -12.71 -5.56
N ALA A 154 -4.74 -13.94 -5.07
CA ALA A 154 -5.01 -15.11 -5.88
C ALA A 154 -6.32 -14.94 -6.68
N GLU A 155 -6.28 -15.33 -7.96
CA GLU A 155 -7.46 -15.36 -8.83
C GLU A 155 -8.35 -16.59 -8.58
N ALA A 156 -7.74 -17.68 -8.11
CA ALA A 156 -8.43 -18.90 -7.74
C ALA A 156 -7.73 -19.55 -6.55
N PHE A 157 -8.51 -20.19 -5.69
CA PHE A 157 -8.02 -20.91 -4.52
C PHE A 157 -8.75 -22.25 -4.40
N LYS A 158 -8.05 -23.28 -3.94
CA LYS A 158 -8.65 -24.60 -3.70
C LYS A 158 -8.42 -25.00 -2.25
N LEU A 159 -9.50 -25.28 -1.53
CA LEU A 159 -9.44 -25.83 -0.18
C LEU A 159 -8.93 -27.28 -0.21
N SER A 160 -8.25 -27.68 0.86
CA SER A 160 -7.88 -29.09 1.05
C SER A 160 -9.12 -29.96 1.27
N GLU A 161 -9.06 -31.26 0.95
CA GLU A 161 -10.21 -32.16 1.08
C GLU A 161 -10.80 -32.20 2.50
N SER A 162 -9.95 -32.06 3.52
CA SER A 162 -10.38 -31.93 4.91
C SER A 162 -11.16 -30.63 5.18
N GLU A 163 -10.72 -29.51 4.62
CA GLU A 163 -11.41 -28.22 4.77
C GLU A 163 -12.73 -28.19 4.00
N VAL A 164 -12.80 -28.84 2.84
CA VAL A 164 -14.06 -29.00 2.08
C VAL A 164 -15.09 -29.79 2.89
N GLY A 165 -14.65 -30.87 3.54
CA GLY A 165 -15.52 -31.67 4.42
C GLY A 165 -16.11 -30.84 5.56
N SER A 166 -15.26 -30.09 6.28
CA SER A 166 -15.68 -29.23 7.38
C SER A 166 -16.55 -28.06 6.89
N ALA A 167 -16.13 -27.35 5.84
CA ALA A 167 -16.88 -26.21 5.30
C ALA A 167 -18.26 -26.63 4.78
N ARG A 168 -18.39 -27.82 4.17
CA ARG A 168 -19.69 -28.37 3.77
C ARG A 168 -20.55 -28.72 4.99
N ALA A 169 -19.97 -29.34 6.02
CA ALA A 169 -20.69 -29.69 7.25
C ALA A 169 -21.21 -28.43 7.99
N GLU A 170 -20.46 -27.33 7.93
CA GLU A 170 -20.82 -26.03 8.51
C GLU A 170 -21.72 -25.18 7.58
N GLY A 171 -22.04 -25.67 6.38
CA GLY A 171 -22.85 -24.94 5.40
C GLY A 171 -22.18 -23.69 4.83
N LEU A 172 -20.85 -23.61 4.91
CA LEU A 172 -20.05 -22.49 4.41
C LEU A 172 -19.77 -22.57 2.91
N ILE A 173 -20.08 -23.68 2.24
CA ILE A 173 -19.99 -23.80 0.78
C ILE A 173 -21.29 -24.38 0.20
N PRO A 174 -21.85 -23.81 -0.89
CA PRO A 174 -21.36 -22.65 -1.64
C PRO A 174 -21.67 -21.30 -0.96
N ARG A 175 -20.68 -20.40 -0.86
CA ARG A 175 -20.85 -19.02 -0.34
C ARG A 175 -19.99 -18.02 -1.09
N GLU A 176 -20.34 -16.75 -0.97
CA GLU A 176 -19.47 -15.63 -1.34
C GLU A 176 -18.87 -14.97 -0.10
N GLU A 177 -17.60 -14.63 -0.17
CA GLU A 177 -16.84 -14.09 0.96
C GLU A 177 -15.90 -12.98 0.50
N THR A 178 -15.76 -11.92 1.28
CA THR A 178 -14.79 -10.85 0.99
C THR A 178 -13.46 -11.19 1.64
N ILE A 179 -12.44 -11.43 0.82
CA ILE A 179 -11.08 -11.80 1.27
C ILE A 179 -10.20 -10.58 1.46
N ALA A 180 -10.45 -9.51 0.69
CA ALA A 180 -9.76 -8.26 0.88
C ALA A 180 -10.65 -7.06 0.57
N GLU A 181 -10.39 -5.94 1.22
CA GLU A 181 -11.04 -4.68 0.91
C GLU A 181 -10.04 -3.53 0.86
N THR A 182 -10.21 -2.64 -0.11
CA THR A 182 -9.43 -1.41 -0.22
C THR A 182 -10.29 -0.23 0.20
N LYS A 183 -9.78 0.57 1.14
CA LYS A 183 -10.37 1.78 1.69
C LYS A 183 -9.57 3.04 1.34
N THR A 184 -10.25 4.18 1.35
CA THR A 184 -9.60 5.49 1.42
C THR A 184 -9.02 5.74 2.82
N ALA A 185 -8.21 6.79 2.96
CA ALA A 185 -7.71 7.22 4.26
C ALA A 185 -8.84 7.56 5.25
N ASP A 186 -10.00 7.97 4.72
CA ASP A 186 -11.18 8.36 5.51
C ASP A 186 -12.08 7.15 5.86
N GLY A 187 -11.64 5.92 5.55
CA GLY A 187 -12.36 4.68 5.84
C GLY A 187 -13.40 4.26 4.78
N GLY A 188 -13.61 5.06 3.73
CA GLY A 188 -14.55 4.72 2.65
C GLY A 188 -14.05 3.55 1.80
N VAL A 189 -14.82 2.46 1.72
CA VAL A 189 -14.49 1.29 0.89
C VAL A 189 -14.63 1.64 -0.60
N ILE A 190 -13.56 1.45 -1.37
CA ILE A 190 -13.53 1.72 -2.82
C ILE A 190 -13.53 0.45 -3.67
N GLY A 191 -13.19 -0.69 -3.08
CA GLY A 191 -13.20 -1.97 -3.76
C GLY A 191 -13.04 -3.14 -2.81
N ARG A 192 -13.50 -4.30 -3.26
CA ARG A 192 -13.46 -5.57 -2.55
C ARG A 192 -12.94 -6.67 -3.49
N TRP A 193 -12.18 -7.59 -2.93
CA TRP A 193 -11.80 -8.85 -3.54
C TRP A 193 -12.68 -9.93 -2.94
N VAL A 194 -13.56 -10.51 -3.77
CA VAL A 194 -14.57 -11.45 -3.31
C VAL A 194 -14.26 -12.81 -3.91
N VAL A 195 -14.28 -13.85 -3.09
CA VAL A 195 -14.21 -15.25 -3.53
C VAL A 195 -15.61 -15.84 -3.57
N SER A 196 -15.94 -16.54 -4.65
CA SER A 196 -17.13 -17.37 -4.77
C SER A 196 -16.70 -18.82 -4.67
N TRP A 197 -17.12 -19.51 -3.61
CA TRP A 197 -16.83 -20.93 -3.38
C TRP A 197 -17.87 -21.83 -4.03
N ASP A 198 -17.43 -22.86 -4.75
CA ASP A 198 -18.28 -23.91 -5.28
C ASP A 198 -18.48 -25.08 -4.27
N GLU A 199 -19.31 -26.06 -4.64
CA GLU A 199 -19.59 -27.24 -3.81
C GLU A 199 -18.39 -28.17 -3.62
N ASN A 200 -17.34 -28.01 -4.43
CA ASN A 200 -16.11 -28.81 -4.41
C ASN A 200 -14.96 -28.08 -3.68
N GLY A 201 -15.21 -26.90 -3.11
CA GLY A 201 -14.20 -26.08 -2.44
C GLY A 201 -13.25 -25.34 -3.37
N VAL A 202 -13.62 -25.18 -4.64
CA VAL A 202 -12.92 -24.32 -5.61
C VAL A 202 -13.49 -22.90 -5.48
N GLY A 203 -12.64 -21.99 -5.03
CA GLY A 203 -12.94 -20.56 -4.91
C GLY A 203 -12.47 -19.81 -6.17
N THR A 204 -13.39 -19.12 -6.83
CA THR A 204 -13.05 -18.18 -7.92
C THR A 204 -13.11 -16.76 -7.38
N CYS A 205 -12.01 -16.02 -7.49
CA CYS A 205 -11.93 -14.65 -7.00
C CYS A 205 -12.29 -13.64 -8.09
N ARG A 206 -12.97 -12.55 -7.69
CA ARG A 206 -13.31 -11.45 -8.57
C ARG A 206 -13.15 -10.09 -7.89
N GLU A 207 -12.83 -9.09 -8.70
CA GLU A 207 -12.81 -7.70 -8.28
C GLU A 207 -14.22 -7.09 -8.30
N VAL A 208 -14.59 -6.43 -7.20
CA VAL A 208 -15.77 -5.58 -7.12
C VAL A 208 -15.31 -4.15 -6.81
N GLY A 209 -15.44 -3.23 -7.76
CA GLY A 209 -15.01 -1.83 -7.59
C GLY A 209 -13.56 -1.60 -8.00
N LYS A 210 -12.78 -0.89 -7.18
CA LYS A 210 -11.35 -0.61 -7.41
C LYS A 210 -10.51 -1.14 -6.26
N VAL A 211 -9.92 -2.33 -6.42
CA VAL A 211 -9.09 -2.99 -5.42
C VAL A 211 -7.61 -2.85 -5.74
N VAL A 212 -6.77 -2.86 -4.71
CA VAL A 212 -5.33 -3.05 -4.89
C VAL A 212 -5.05 -4.55 -4.86
N ARG A 213 -4.69 -5.11 -6.02
CA ARG A 213 -4.37 -6.55 -6.16
C ARG A 213 -2.90 -6.87 -5.90
N TYR A 214 -1.98 -5.97 -6.24
CA TYR A 214 -0.55 -6.23 -6.24
C TYR A 214 0.14 -5.46 -5.12
N PHE A 215 1.07 -6.11 -4.44
CA PHE A 215 1.78 -5.56 -3.29
C PHE A 215 3.28 -5.83 -3.41
N ASN A 216 4.08 -4.79 -3.17
CA ASN A 216 5.53 -4.88 -3.08
C ASN A 216 5.95 -4.64 -1.64
N VAL A 217 6.48 -5.70 -1.05
CA VAL A 217 6.91 -5.77 0.34
C VAL A 217 8.30 -6.39 0.37
N HIS A 218 9.18 -5.80 1.18
CA HIS A 218 10.50 -6.32 1.46
C HIS A 218 10.35 -7.40 2.54
N GLN A 219 10.36 -8.67 2.12
CA GLN A 219 10.08 -9.81 3.01
C GLN A 219 11.09 -9.91 4.16
N GLU A 220 12.33 -9.51 3.89
CA GLU A 220 13.45 -9.52 4.85
C GLU A 220 13.28 -8.55 6.02
N LEU A 221 12.37 -7.58 5.90
CA LEU A 221 12.08 -6.58 6.94
C LEU A 221 10.79 -6.91 7.70
N LEU A 222 10.09 -7.98 7.35
CA LEU A 222 8.90 -8.40 8.07
C LEU A 222 9.30 -9.07 9.39
N SER A 223 8.64 -8.69 10.47
CA SER A 223 8.82 -9.34 11.78
C SER A 223 8.42 -10.81 11.77
N ARG A 224 7.48 -11.17 10.89
CA ARG A 224 6.89 -12.51 10.76
C ARG A 224 6.66 -12.81 9.27
N PRO A 225 6.85 -14.06 8.84
CA PRO A 225 6.53 -14.41 7.46
C PRO A 225 5.01 -14.36 7.24
N LEU A 226 4.61 -13.94 6.04
CA LEU A 226 3.20 -13.93 5.59
C LEU A 226 2.67 -15.35 5.30
N ARG A 227 3.55 -16.36 5.34
CA ARG A 227 3.25 -17.79 5.13
C ARG A 227 4.12 -18.67 6.03
#